data_AF-A0A9D7E7G3-F1
#
_entry.id   AF-A0A9D7E7G3-F1
#
_cell.length_a   1.000
_cell.length_b   1.000
_cell.length_c   1.000
_cell.angle_alpha   90.00
_cell.angle_beta   90.00
_cell.angle_gamma   90.00
#
_symmetry.space_group_name_H-M   'P 1'
#
loop_
_entity.id
_entity.type
_entity.pdbx_description
1 polymer ?
#
loop_
_entity_poly.entity_id
_entity_poly.type
_entity_poly.pdbx_seq_one_letter_code
_entity_poly.pdbx_strand_id
1 'polypeptide(L)'
;MKILRAIPFAIALLSSGCYYDIEEELYPDSFCDTENVTWSADVQPLISSNCAISGCHVSGAQTPDLSTYAAVKVAADAGAILARAINADPSPMPPTGLLPNCDRQALKAWLEAGAPNN
;
A
#
# COMPACT_ATOMS: atom_id res chain seq x y z
N MET A 1 28.73 61.09 -45.75
CA MET A 1 27.96 61.12 -44.49
C MET A 1 27.04 59.90 -44.44
N LYS A 2 27.33 58.96 -43.53
CA LYS A 2 26.42 58.05 -42.81
C LYS A 2 27.25 56.87 -42.28
N ILE A 3 27.85 57.16 -41.13
CA ILE A 3 28.29 56.17 -40.15
C ILE A 3 27.03 55.49 -39.61
N LEU A 4 26.96 54.16 -39.67
CA LEU A 4 26.06 53.37 -38.83
C LEU A 4 26.85 52.22 -38.24
N ARG A 5 26.88 52.22 -36.91
CA ARG A 5 27.73 51.43 -36.02
C ARG A 5 27.14 50.05 -35.81
N ALA A 6 28.00 49.03 -35.75
CA ALA A 6 27.67 47.73 -35.18
C ALA A 6 27.41 47.86 -33.67
N ILE A 7 26.37 47.21 -33.16
CA ILE A 7 26.13 47.00 -31.71
C ILE A 7 25.72 45.53 -31.50
N PRO A 8 26.52 44.71 -30.80
CA PRO A 8 26.17 43.36 -30.39
C PRO A 8 25.71 43.34 -28.92
N PHE A 9 24.50 42.87 -28.63
CA PHE A 9 24.00 42.53 -27.27
C PHE A 9 22.54 42.03 -27.42
N ALA A 10 22.01 40.99 -26.78
CA ALA A 10 22.49 40.06 -25.79
C ALA A 10 21.64 38.78 -25.88
N ILE A 11 22.27 37.67 -25.52
CA ILE A 11 21.63 36.41 -25.15
C ILE A 11 20.73 36.66 -23.94
N ALA A 12 19.42 36.42 -24.08
CA ALA A 12 18.51 36.28 -22.93
C ALA A 12 18.30 34.78 -22.67
N LEU A 13 19.15 34.23 -21.80
CA LEU A 13 19.08 32.87 -21.28
C LEU A 13 18.13 32.83 -20.08
N LEU A 14 17.37 31.72 -20.01
CA LEU A 14 16.85 31.04 -18.81
C LEU A 14 15.65 31.63 -18.05
N SER A 15 14.53 30.90 -18.15
CA SER A 15 13.85 30.39 -16.95
C SER A 15 13.17 29.06 -17.26
N SER A 16 13.96 28.00 -17.41
CA SER A 16 13.50 26.67 -17.03
C SER A 16 13.32 26.68 -15.52
N GLY A 17 12.16 27.15 -15.06
CA GLY A 17 11.77 27.00 -13.67
C GLY A 17 11.54 25.51 -13.43
N CYS A 18 12.54 24.84 -12.84
CA CYS A 18 12.27 23.60 -12.13
C CYS A 18 11.40 24.00 -10.94
N TYR A 19 10.09 23.73 -11.06
CA TYR A 19 9.23 23.71 -9.88
C TYR A 19 9.74 22.57 -9.02
N TYR A 20 10.16 22.90 -7.80
CA TYR A 20 10.46 21.89 -6.80
C TYR A 20 9.12 21.50 -6.20
N ASP A 21 8.55 20.40 -6.68
CA ASP A 21 7.48 19.71 -5.97
C ASP A 21 8.05 19.34 -4.60
N ILE A 22 7.39 19.80 -3.53
CA ILE A 22 7.77 19.41 -2.17
C ILE A 22 7.34 17.94 -2.06
N GLU A 23 8.28 17.01 -1.87
CA GLU A 23 7.97 15.57 -1.82
C GLU A 23 6.89 15.24 -0.78
N GLU A 24 6.78 16.07 0.27
CA GLU A 24 5.77 16.03 1.33
C GLU A 24 4.34 16.39 0.86
N GLU A 25 4.16 17.19 -0.19
CA GLU A 25 2.84 17.40 -0.83
C GLU A 25 2.46 16.25 -1.77
N LEU A 26 3.46 15.62 -2.41
CA LEU A 26 3.25 14.51 -3.34
C LEU A 26 3.01 13.17 -2.61
N TYR A 27 3.63 13.02 -1.45
CA TYR A 27 3.51 11.87 -0.56
C TYR A 27 3.25 12.39 0.86
N PRO A 28 2.02 12.84 1.17
CA PRO A 28 1.70 13.14 2.56
C PRO A 28 2.04 11.91 3.39
N ASP A 29 2.79 12.10 4.47
CA ASP A 29 3.02 11.07 5.48
C ASP A 29 1.63 10.56 5.89
N SER A 30 1.23 9.43 5.30
CA SER A 30 -0.08 8.85 5.53
C SER A 30 -0.03 8.29 6.94
N PHE A 31 -0.41 9.10 7.91
CA PHE A 31 -0.66 8.62 9.25
C PHE A 31 -1.71 7.51 9.15
N CYS A 32 -1.25 6.27 9.27
CA CYS A 32 -2.12 5.11 9.30
C CYS A 32 -2.54 4.90 10.75
N ASP A 33 -3.83 5.09 11.03
CA ASP A 33 -4.36 4.74 12.34
C ASP A 33 -4.26 3.23 12.52
N THR A 34 -3.39 2.82 13.44
CA THR A 34 -3.18 1.42 13.84
C THR A 34 -3.56 1.22 15.29
N GLU A 35 -4.15 2.23 15.93
CA GLU A 35 -4.68 2.12 17.26
C GLU A 35 -6.06 1.46 17.19
N ASN A 36 -6.34 0.53 18.11
CA ASN A 36 -7.65 -0.12 18.23
C ASN A 36 -8.15 -0.86 16.98
N VAL A 37 -7.26 -1.37 16.11
CA VAL A 37 -7.64 -2.19 14.96
C VAL A 37 -8.48 -3.40 15.42
N THR A 38 -9.63 -3.57 14.81
CA THR A 38 -10.59 -4.63 15.11
C THR A 38 -10.74 -5.61 13.95
N TRP A 39 -11.16 -6.83 14.26
CA TRP A 39 -11.53 -7.78 13.21
C TRP A 39 -12.71 -7.26 12.39
N SER A 40 -13.79 -6.84 13.07
CA SER A 40 -15.06 -6.54 12.42
C SER A 40 -15.04 -5.27 11.56
N ALA A 41 -14.37 -4.20 12.02
CA ALA A 41 -14.36 -2.93 11.30
C ALA A 41 -13.23 -2.81 10.27
N ASP A 42 -12.06 -3.38 10.56
CA ASP A 42 -10.85 -3.09 9.79
C ASP A 42 -10.37 -4.30 8.99
N VAL A 43 -10.20 -5.45 9.64
CA VAL A 43 -9.54 -6.60 9.02
C VAL A 43 -10.47 -7.44 8.15
N GLN A 44 -11.70 -7.70 8.60
CA GLN A 44 -12.67 -8.49 7.84
C GLN A 44 -12.95 -7.87 6.45
N PRO A 45 -13.16 -6.55 6.31
CA PRO A 45 -13.28 -5.92 5.00
C PRO A 45 -12.03 -6.10 4.14
N LEU A 46 -10.83 -5.95 4.70
CA LEU A 46 -9.56 -6.16 3.98
C LEU A 46 -9.41 -7.60 3.47
N ILE A 47 -9.71 -8.59 4.32
CA ILE A 47 -9.67 -10.00 3.93
C ILE A 47 -10.71 -10.28 2.83
N SER A 48 -11.94 -9.79 2.96
CA SER A 48 -13.00 -10.04 1.99
C SER A 48 -12.74 -9.42 0.61
N SER A 49 -12.08 -8.25 0.57
CA SER A 49 -11.83 -7.50 -0.66
C SER A 49 -10.55 -7.90 -1.37
N ASN A 50 -9.56 -8.45 -0.65
CA ASN A 50 -8.24 -8.72 -1.22
C ASN A 50 -7.83 -10.19 -1.15
N CYS A 51 -8.35 -10.98 -0.21
CA CYS A 51 -7.91 -12.36 0.01
C CYS A 51 -8.99 -13.36 -0.36
N ALA A 52 -10.15 -13.28 0.32
CA ALA A 52 -11.32 -14.15 0.13
C ALA A 52 -12.18 -13.69 -1.06
N ILE A 53 -11.53 -13.49 -2.21
CA ILE A 53 -12.16 -13.12 -3.46
C ILE A 53 -12.52 -14.36 -4.27
N SER A 54 -13.57 -14.26 -5.09
CA SER A 54 -14.02 -15.36 -5.96
C SER A 54 -12.88 -15.90 -6.81
N GLY A 55 -12.62 -17.20 -6.71
CA GLY A 55 -11.54 -17.89 -7.44
C GLY A 55 -10.17 -17.89 -6.75
N CYS A 56 -10.00 -17.18 -5.62
CA CYS A 56 -8.78 -17.24 -4.81
C CYS A 56 -9.06 -17.91 -3.46
N HIS A 57 -9.06 -17.20 -2.33
CA HIS A 57 -9.15 -17.86 -1.01
C HIS A 57 -10.59 -18.02 -0.52
N VAL A 58 -11.41 -18.70 -1.31
CA VAL A 58 -12.80 -19.06 -0.97
C VAL A 58 -13.01 -20.57 -1.08
N SER A 59 -14.07 -21.08 -0.45
CA SER A 59 -14.44 -22.48 -0.53
C SER A 59 -14.52 -22.97 -1.99
N GLY A 60 -13.79 -24.05 -2.29
CA GLY A 60 -13.76 -24.66 -3.63
C GLY A 60 -12.81 -23.98 -4.63
N ALA A 61 -12.02 -22.99 -4.21
CA ALA A 61 -11.01 -22.33 -5.03
C ALA A 61 -9.58 -22.62 -4.51
N GLN A 62 -8.72 -21.60 -4.44
CA GLN A 62 -7.36 -21.73 -3.90
C GLN A 62 -7.41 -21.93 -2.39
N THR A 63 -6.59 -22.87 -1.91
CA THR A 63 -6.45 -23.12 -0.48
C THR A 63 -5.38 -22.21 0.14
N PRO A 64 -5.52 -21.81 1.41
CA PRO A 64 -6.66 -22.06 2.31
C PRO A 64 -7.89 -21.22 1.93
N ASP A 65 -9.08 -21.67 2.36
CA ASP A 65 -10.28 -20.83 2.38
C ASP A 65 -10.17 -19.80 3.50
N LEU A 66 -10.32 -18.51 3.19
CA LEU A 66 -10.22 -17.39 4.12
C LEU A 66 -11.58 -16.69 4.33
N SER A 67 -12.69 -17.36 3.98
CA SER A 67 -14.05 -16.81 4.05
C SER A 67 -14.61 -16.68 5.48
N THR A 68 -13.91 -17.21 6.48
CA THR A 68 -14.37 -17.18 7.89
C THR A 68 -13.25 -16.71 8.81
N TYR A 69 -13.62 -16.04 9.91
CA TYR A 69 -12.65 -15.65 10.95
C TYR A 69 -11.80 -16.84 11.42
N ALA A 70 -12.42 -17.99 11.69
CA ALA A 70 -11.71 -19.16 12.20
C ALA A 70 -10.61 -19.64 11.24
N ALA A 71 -10.89 -19.67 9.93
CA ALA A 71 -9.89 -20.06 8.95
C ALA A 71 -8.80 -19.01 8.77
N VAL A 72 -9.16 -17.72 8.83
CA VAL A 72 -8.20 -16.61 8.81
C VAL A 72 -7.30 -16.66 10.04
N LYS A 73 -7.84 -16.95 11.22
CA LYS A 73 -7.09 -17.09 12.47
C LYS A 73 -6.05 -18.21 12.38
N VAL A 74 -6.41 -19.35 11.79
CA VAL A 74 -5.45 -20.44 11.55
C VAL A 74 -4.31 -19.99 10.64
N ALA A 75 -4.61 -19.26 9.55
CA ALA A 75 -3.58 -18.74 8.66
C ALA A 75 -2.71 -17.63 9.30
N ALA A 76 -3.32 -16.80 10.16
CA ALA A 76 -2.64 -15.79 10.96
C ALA A 76 -1.65 -16.44 11.95
N ASP A 77 -2.11 -17.43 12.71
CA ASP A 77 -1.32 -18.14 13.72
C ASP A 77 -0.18 -18.96 13.08
N ALA A 78 -0.39 -19.46 11.87
CA ALA A 78 0.65 -20.11 11.08
C ALA A 78 1.68 -19.11 10.49
N GLY A 79 1.49 -17.80 10.66
CA GLY A 79 2.35 -16.75 10.09
C GLY A 79 2.22 -16.56 8.58
N ALA A 80 1.28 -17.25 7.92
CA ALA A 80 1.15 -17.23 6.47
C ALA A 80 0.69 -15.86 5.94
N ILE A 81 -0.23 -15.20 6.66
CA ILE A 81 -0.70 -13.86 6.29
C ILE A 81 0.45 -12.84 6.40
N LEU A 82 1.21 -12.87 7.50
CA LEU A 82 2.38 -12.01 7.69
C LEU A 82 3.42 -12.23 6.58
N ALA A 83 3.79 -13.49 6.30
CA ALA A 83 4.79 -13.81 5.30
C ALA A 83 4.39 -13.33 3.91
N ARG A 84 3.14 -13.58 3.49
CA ARG A 84 2.72 -13.41 2.09
C ARG A 84 2.12 -12.04 1.81
N ALA A 85 1.26 -11.54 2.70
CA ALA A 85 0.53 -10.29 2.49
C ALA A 85 1.28 -9.05 3.01
N ILE A 86 2.23 -9.24 3.92
CA ILE A 86 3.04 -8.14 4.48
C ILE A 86 4.47 -8.18 3.95
N ASN A 87 5.14 -9.34 4.04
CA ASN A 87 6.57 -9.47 3.72
C ASN A 87 6.87 -9.87 2.27
N ALA A 88 5.84 -10.27 1.50
CA ALA A 88 5.98 -10.78 0.13
C ALA A 88 6.93 -11.98 0.00
N ASP A 89 7.01 -12.86 1.00
CA ASP A 89 7.91 -14.00 1.04
C ASP A 89 7.16 -15.34 0.96
N PRO A 90 7.46 -16.24 0.00
CA PRO A 90 8.42 -16.07 -1.12
C PRO A 90 7.92 -15.21 -2.30
N SER A 91 6.68 -14.73 -2.24
CA SER A 91 6.06 -13.85 -3.23
C SER A 91 4.83 -13.18 -2.61
N PRO A 92 4.38 -12.03 -3.13
CA PRO A 92 3.22 -11.34 -2.57
C PRO A 92 1.94 -12.15 -2.76
N MET A 93 1.06 -12.08 -1.77
CA MET A 93 -0.36 -12.35 -1.91
C MET A 93 -1.12 -11.11 -1.44
N PRO A 94 -1.97 -10.50 -2.30
CA PRO A 94 -2.41 -10.97 -3.61
C PRO A 94 -1.30 -11.02 -4.68
N PRO A 95 -1.43 -11.86 -5.73
CA PRO A 95 -0.42 -11.96 -6.80
C PRO A 95 -0.22 -10.65 -7.58
N THR A 96 -1.20 -9.76 -7.54
CA THR A 96 -1.17 -8.44 -8.17
C THR A 96 -0.23 -7.46 -7.47
N GLY A 97 0.22 -7.77 -6.25
CA GLY A 97 1.10 -6.92 -5.46
C GLY A 97 0.67 -6.84 -4.00
N LEU A 98 1.49 -6.16 -3.21
CA LEU A 98 1.21 -5.88 -1.81
C LEU A 98 0.03 -4.89 -1.67
N LEU A 99 -0.72 -5.03 -0.58
CA LEU A 99 -1.80 -4.10 -0.24
C LEU A 99 -1.25 -2.67 -0.05
N PRO A 100 -2.09 -1.62 -0.15
CA PRO A 100 -1.73 -0.27 0.23
C PRO A 100 -1.07 -0.20 1.61
N ASN A 101 -0.22 0.80 1.81
CA ASN A 101 0.61 0.89 3.00
C ASN A 101 -0.21 0.85 4.31
N CYS A 102 -1.26 1.66 4.43
CA CYS A 102 -2.09 1.67 5.65
C CYS A 102 -2.86 0.36 5.88
N ASP A 103 -3.37 -0.28 4.82
CA ASP A 103 -4.03 -1.58 4.94
C ASP A 103 -3.06 -2.64 5.47
N ARG A 104 -1.80 -2.62 5.01
CA ARG A 104 -0.75 -3.52 5.52
C ARG A 104 -0.42 -3.21 6.97
N GLN A 105 -0.34 -1.93 7.34
CA GLN A 105 -0.05 -1.54 8.72
C GLN A 105 -1.18 -1.96 9.67
N ALA A 106 -2.45 -1.74 9.30
CA ALA A 106 -3.59 -2.19 10.09
C ALA A 106 -3.61 -3.72 10.23
N LEU A 107 -3.45 -4.45 9.11
CA LEU A 107 -3.40 -5.92 9.12
C LEU A 107 -2.24 -6.43 9.99
N LYS A 108 -1.06 -5.81 9.88
CA LYS A 108 0.11 -6.17 10.70
C LYS A 108 -0.15 -5.91 12.19
N ALA A 109 -0.69 -4.74 12.56
CA ALA A 109 -1.01 -4.41 13.95
C ALA A 109 -2.00 -5.41 14.56
N TRP A 110 -3.03 -5.80 13.81
CA TRP A 110 -3.97 -6.83 14.25
C TRP A 110 -3.34 -8.21 14.42
N LEU A 111 -2.44 -8.62 13.51
CA LEU A 111 -1.67 -9.86 13.64
C LEU A 111 -0.79 -9.84 14.90
N GLU A 112 -0.09 -8.73 15.16
CA GLU A 112 0.76 -8.54 16.33
C GLU A 112 -0.03 -8.52 17.65
N ALA A 113 -1.28 -8.04 17.61
CA ALA A 113 -2.22 -8.12 18.72
C ALA A 113 -2.79 -9.53 18.97
N GLY A 114 -2.34 -10.55 18.22
CA GLY A 114 -2.78 -11.93 18.37
C GLY A 114 -4.03 -12.29 17.58
N ALA A 115 -4.36 -11.50 16.55
CA ALA A 115 -5.51 -11.69 15.68
C ALA A 115 -6.86 -11.83 16.44
N PRO A 116 -7.21 -10.87 17.32
CA PRO A 116 -8.44 -10.92 18.11
C PRO A 116 -9.70 -10.92 17.25
N ASN A 117 -10.77 -11.58 17.73
CA ASN A 117 -12.11 -11.52 17.14
C ASN A 117 -12.95 -10.46 17.86
N ASN A 118 -12.74 -9.19 17.50
CA ASN A 118 -13.35 -8.02 18.14
C ASN A 118 -14.07 -7.10 17.16
#